data_AF-A0A2U9R8S1-F1
#
_entry.id   AF-A0A2U9R8S1-F1
#
_cell.length_a   1.000
_cell.length_b   1.000
_cell.length_c   1.000
_cell.angle_alpha   90.00
_cell.angle_beta   90.00
_cell.angle_gamma   90.00
#
_symmetry.space_group_name_H-M   'P 1'
#
loop_
_entity.id
_entity.type
_entity.pdbx_description
1 polymer ?
#
loop_
_entity_poly.entity_id
_entity_poly.type
_entity_poly.pdbx_seq_one_letter_code
_entity_poly.pdbx_strand_id
1 'polypeptide(L)'
;MAKSDNRYTRGLKSNTTAGKDASRKSKRDTGIFYGDDPSDVWRVTRLACINAMTKTLDSYRSKHPDEDLPQSSSLIAKSYEEMLHKKYNDSLSGYKLRFRKDLVALKNSKTGFTHDLLFGVMKVEDFIKLEERDLVPQIQKEQDKKLLEDELKMKIGKNLPSDINQIKNNKVFVGEKWGVSESAAKIDPDFDVE
;
A
#
# COMPACT_ATOMS: atom_id res chain seq x y z
N MET A 1 -5.48 -19.16 -85.77
CA MET A 1 -4.31 -18.27 -85.93
C MET A 1 -3.89 -17.77 -84.56
N ALA A 2 -2.61 -18.00 -84.23
CA ALA A 2 -1.98 -17.69 -82.94
C ALA A 2 -1.33 -16.29 -82.93
N LYS A 3 -1.11 -15.75 -81.72
CA LYS A 3 0.03 -14.94 -81.22
C LYS A 3 -0.36 -14.36 -79.85
N SER A 4 0.02 -14.94 -78.70
CA SER A 4 1.34 -14.97 -78.01
C SER A 4 1.81 -13.63 -77.41
N ASP A 5 1.86 -13.60 -76.07
CA ASP A 5 2.99 -13.13 -75.22
C ASP A 5 3.37 -11.62 -75.19
N ASN A 6 3.90 -11.00 -74.13
CA ASN A 6 4.44 -11.43 -72.83
C ASN A 6 4.70 -10.19 -71.92
N ARG A 7 4.69 -10.42 -70.59
CA ARG A 7 5.54 -9.88 -69.50
C ARG A 7 5.91 -8.37 -69.44
N TYR A 8 5.80 -7.77 -68.25
CA TYR A 8 6.95 -7.40 -67.40
C TYR A 8 6.52 -6.86 -66.01
N THR A 9 7.04 -7.50 -64.96
CA THR A 9 7.11 -7.06 -63.56
C THR A 9 8.23 -6.03 -63.35
N ARG A 10 7.97 -4.91 -62.66
CA ARG A 10 8.97 -4.01 -62.03
C ARG A 10 8.19 -2.96 -61.22
N GLY A 11 8.39 -2.66 -59.95
CA GLY A 11 9.29 -3.08 -58.88
C GLY A 11 8.95 -2.18 -57.67
N LEU A 12 9.14 -2.68 -56.45
CA LEU A 12 9.14 -1.87 -55.23
C LEU A 12 10.11 -0.69 -55.37
N LYS A 13 9.68 0.53 -55.00
CA LYS A 13 10.51 1.48 -54.24
C LYS A 13 9.66 2.27 -53.25
N SER A 14 9.93 1.97 -51.99
CA SER A 14 9.64 2.70 -50.76
C SER A 14 10.00 4.18 -50.85
N ASN A 15 9.11 5.06 -50.37
CA ASN A 15 9.50 6.36 -49.81
C ASN A 15 8.89 6.49 -48.41
N THR A 16 9.75 6.16 -47.45
CA THR A 16 9.65 6.42 -46.02
C THR A 16 9.56 7.92 -45.78
N THR A 17 8.39 8.43 -45.37
CA THR A 17 8.31 9.71 -44.65
C THR A 17 8.60 9.44 -43.18
N ALA A 18 9.80 9.83 -42.77
CA ALA A 18 10.22 9.88 -41.39
C ALA A 18 9.39 10.92 -40.62
N GLY A 19 8.30 10.46 -40.00
CA GLY A 19 7.60 11.16 -38.93
C GLY A 19 7.90 10.44 -37.63
N LYS A 20 8.77 11.03 -36.80
CA LYS A 20 8.96 10.64 -35.40
C LYS A 20 7.65 10.85 -34.66
N ASP A 21 6.89 9.78 -34.47
CA ASP A 21 5.89 9.75 -33.41
C ASP A 21 6.06 8.45 -32.63
N ALA A 22 6.55 8.62 -31.41
CA ALA A 22 6.67 7.58 -30.43
C ALA A 22 5.33 6.85 -30.33
N SER A 23 5.34 5.56 -30.64
CA SER A 23 4.29 4.62 -30.26
C SER A 23 4.20 4.62 -28.73
N ARG A 24 3.46 5.59 -28.19
CA ARG A 24 2.96 5.57 -26.83
C ARG A 24 2.06 4.35 -26.79
N LYS A 25 2.55 3.28 -26.17
CA LYS A 25 1.71 2.20 -25.63
C LYS A 25 0.47 2.88 -25.06
N SER A 26 -0.67 2.64 -25.69
CA SER A 26 -1.98 3.00 -25.15
C SER A 26 -2.08 2.30 -23.80
N LYS A 27 -1.75 3.04 -22.74
CA LYS A 27 -2.15 2.68 -21.39
C LYS A 27 -3.66 2.74 -21.47
N ARG A 28 -4.32 1.58 -21.44
CA ARG A 28 -5.75 1.52 -21.16
C ARG A 28 -5.93 2.29 -19.86
N ASP A 29 -6.45 3.49 -19.99
CA ASP A 29 -6.77 4.37 -18.89
C ASP A 29 -7.93 3.70 -18.18
N THR A 30 -7.63 2.90 -17.16
CA THR A 30 -8.64 2.37 -16.23
C THR A 30 -9.00 3.47 -15.23
N GLY A 31 -9.28 4.67 -15.75
CA GLY A 31 -9.83 5.77 -14.98
C GLY A 31 -11.27 5.41 -14.66
N ILE A 32 -11.56 5.23 -13.37
CA ILE A 32 -12.92 5.04 -12.86
C ILE A 32 -13.68 6.33 -13.20
N PHE A 33 -14.70 6.23 -14.05
CA PHE A 33 -15.47 7.36 -14.53
C PHE A 33 -16.57 7.69 -13.50
N TYR A 34 -16.91 8.97 -13.35
CA TYR A 34 -18.03 9.39 -12.51
C TYR A 34 -19.33 8.84 -13.10
N GLY A 35 -19.85 7.75 -12.54
CA GLY A 35 -21.03 7.04 -13.04
C GLY A 35 -20.92 5.52 -13.04
N ASP A 36 -19.75 4.95 -12.70
CA ASP A 36 -19.62 3.50 -12.58
C ASP A 36 -20.52 2.96 -11.45
N ASP A 37 -21.37 1.99 -11.80
CA ASP A 37 -22.24 1.26 -10.87
C ASP A 37 -21.39 0.76 -9.68
N PRO A 38 -21.84 0.92 -8.41
CA PRO A 38 -21.10 0.45 -7.24
C PRO A 38 -20.68 -1.03 -7.33
N SER A 39 -21.44 -1.86 -8.05
CA SER A 39 -21.10 -3.25 -8.33
C SER A 39 -19.88 -3.41 -9.25
N ASP A 40 -19.66 -2.45 -10.16
CA ASP A 40 -18.51 -2.43 -11.05
C ASP A 40 -17.21 -2.10 -10.31
N VAL A 41 -17.27 -1.13 -9.38
CA VAL A 41 -16.11 -0.73 -8.58
C VAL A 41 -15.56 -1.90 -7.76
N TRP A 42 -16.45 -2.71 -7.15
CA TRP A 42 -16.04 -3.93 -6.45
C TRP A 42 -15.41 -4.93 -7.40
N ARG A 43 -16.07 -5.25 -8.51
CA ARG A 43 -15.55 -6.20 -9.50
C ARG A 43 -14.15 -5.82 -10.01
N VAL A 44 -13.95 -4.56 -10.39
CA VAL A 44 -12.65 -4.04 -10.86
C VAL A 44 -11.61 -4.12 -9.75
N THR A 45 -11.97 -3.71 -8.52
CA THR A 45 -11.05 -3.75 -7.37
C THR A 45 -10.62 -5.19 -7.06
N ARG A 46 -11.57 -6.14 -7.03
CA ARG A 46 -11.30 -7.56 -6.75
C ARG A 46 -10.38 -8.17 -7.80
N LEU A 47 -10.64 -7.92 -9.08
CA LEU A 47 -9.75 -8.35 -10.17
C LEU A 47 -8.35 -7.74 -10.06
N ALA A 48 -8.26 -6.46 -9.70
CA ALA A 48 -6.97 -5.80 -9.48
C ALA A 48 -6.19 -6.45 -8.31
N CYS A 49 -6.88 -6.84 -7.23
CA CYS A 49 -6.28 -7.54 -6.10
C CYS A 49 -5.71 -8.90 -6.50
N ILE A 50 -6.49 -9.73 -7.20
CA ILE A 50 -6.03 -11.04 -7.70
C ILE A 50 -4.80 -10.88 -8.58
N ASN A 51 -4.84 -9.94 -9.53
CA ASN A 51 -3.74 -9.70 -10.45
C ASN A 51 -2.47 -9.20 -9.72
N ALA A 52 -2.62 -8.30 -8.75
CA ALA A 52 -1.49 -7.79 -7.98
C ALA A 52 -0.86 -8.90 -7.11
N MET A 53 -1.68 -9.73 -6.48
CA MET A 53 -1.22 -10.87 -5.67
C MET A 53 -0.52 -11.92 -6.53
N THR A 54 -1.12 -12.27 -7.67
CA THR A 54 -0.54 -13.23 -8.62
C THR A 54 0.84 -12.75 -9.10
N LYS A 55 0.97 -11.47 -9.47
CA LYS A 55 2.24 -10.87 -9.87
C LYS A 55 3.30 -10.91 -8.78
N THR A 56 2.95 -10.71 -7.52
CA THR A 56 3.92 -10.78 -6.42
C THR A 56 4.43 -12.19 -6.21
N LEU A 57 3.54 -13.20 -6.27
CA LEU A 57 3.91 -14.61 -6.14
C LEU A 57 4.74 -15.09 -7.35
N ASP A 58 4.35 -14.72 -8.58
CA ASP A 58 5.11 -15.05 -9.79
C ASP A 58 6.48 -14.38 -9.82
N SER A 59 6.57 -13.14 -9.31
CA SER A 59 7.86 -12.47 -9.18
C SER A 59 8.80 -13.18 -8.21
N TYR A 60 8.28 -13.90 -7.21
CA TYR A 60 9.08 -14.72 -6.32
C TYR A 60 9.54 -16.00 -7.03
N ARG A 61 8.60 -16.74 -7.65
CA ARG A 61 8.91 -17.94 -8.45
C ARG A 61 9.95 -17.67 -9.54
N SER A 62 9.88 -16.52 -10.20
CA SER A 62 10.85 -16.13 -11.24
C SER A 62 12.27 -15.87 -10.68
N LYS A 63 12.40 -15.53 -9.40
CA LYS A 63 13.69 -15.33 -8.73
C LYS A 63 14.25 -16.63 -8.15
N HIS A 64 13.40 -17.62 -7.94
CA HIS A 64 13.72 -18.92 -7.37
C HIS A 64 13.30 -20.06 -8.33
N PRO A 65 13.90 -20.14 -9.53
CA PRO A 65 13.49 -21.12 -10.54
C PRO A 65 13.81 -22.57 -10.17
N ASP A 66 14.79 -22.77 -9.27
CA ASP A 66 15.27 -24.08 -8.84
C ASP A 66 14.46 -24.67 -7.67
N GLU A 67 13.54 -23.89 -7.09
CA GLU A 67 12.67 -24.34 -6.02
C GLU A 67 11.40 -25.00 -6.58
N ASP A 68 11.17 -26.27 -6.21
CA ASP A 68 9.91 -26.96 -6.50
C ASP A 68 8.79 -26.39 -5.64
N LEU A 69 8.18 -25.32 -6.13
CA LEU A 69 7.04 -24.65 -5.51
C LEU A 69 5.74 -25.37 -5.93
N PRO A 70 5.09 -26.14 -5.05
CA PRO A 70 3.94 -26.98 -5.41
C PRO A 70 2.67 -26.18 -5.68
N GLN A 71 2.50 -25.01 -5.07
CA GLN A 71 1.27 -24.23 -5.18
C GLN A 71 1.28 -23.28 -6.38
N SER A 72 0.13 -23.18 -7.05
CA SER A 72 -0.09 -22.21 -8.13
C SER A 72 -0.36 -20.82 -7.56
N SER A 73 0.42 -19.83 -8.01
CA SER A 73 0.23 -18.41 -7.69
C SER A 73 -1.21 -17.94 -7.91
N SER A 74 -1.83 -18.38 -9.00
CA SER A 74 -3.19 -17.98 -9.38
C SER A 74 -4.26 -18.54 -8.43
N LEU A 75 -4.07 -19.76 -7.94
CA LEU A 75 -5.00 -20.41 -7.01
C LEU A 75 -4.91 -19.75 -5.63
N ILE A 76 -3.70 -19.50 -5.14
CA ILE A 76 -3.48 -18.77 -3.88
C ILE A 76 -4.10 -17.38 -3.96
N ALA A 77 -3.87 -16.65 -5.05
CA ALA A 77 -4.39 -15.29 -5.21
C ALA A 77 -5.92 -15.23 -5.20
N LYS A 78 -6.60 -16.19 -5.86
CA LYS A 78 -8.07 -16.30 -5.84
C LYS A 78 -8.60 -16.66 -4.46
N SER A 79 -8.03 -17.69 -3.84
CA SER A 79 -8.37 -18.13 -2.48
C SER A 79 -8.25 -16.99 -1.46
N TYR A 80 -7.14 -16.25 -1.54
CA TYR A 80 -6.89 -15.09 -0.69
C TYR A 80 -7.94 -14.00 -0.89
N GLU A 81 -8.22 -13.65 -2.14
CA GLU A 81 -9.19 -12.61 -2.47
C GLU A 81 -10.59 -12.96 -1.98
N GLU A 82 -11.05 -14.19 -2.22
CA GLU A 82 -12.37 -14.65 -1.78
C GLU A 82 -12.52 -14.55 -0.26
N MET A 83 -11.50 -14.93 0.50
CA MET A 83 -11.52 -14.86 1.96
C MET A 83 -11.42 -13.42 2.48
N LEU A 84 -10.59 -12.59 1.85
CA LEU A 84 -10.50 -11.18 2.22
C LEU A 84 -11.83 -10.46 1.95
N HIS A 85 -12.46 -10.74 0.80
CA HIS A 85 -13.75 -10.19 0.44
C HIS A 85 -14.84 -10.65 1.41
N LYS A 86 -14.89 -11.94 1.78
CA LYS A 86 -15.83 -12.45 2.78
C LYS A 86 -15.71 -11.72 4.14
N LYS A 87 -14.51 -11.28 4.51
CA LYS A 87 -14.25 -10.61 5.81
C LYS A 87 -14.50 -9.11 5.79
N TYR A 88 -14.34 -8.44 4.64
CA TYR A 88 -14.38 -6.97 4.52
C TYR A 88 -15.35 -6.48 3.43
N ASN A 89 -16.34 -7.28 3.03
CA ASN A 89 -17.37 -6.90 2.05
C ASN A 89 -18.18 -5.67 2.47
N ASP A 90 -18.33 -5.44 3.78
CA ASP A 90 -19.06 -4.30 4.32
C ASP A 90 -18.35 -2.96 4.06
N SER A 91 -17.03 -2.97 3.85
CA SER A 91 -16.22 -1.74 3.72
C SER A 91 -15.13 -1.87 2.67
N LEU A 92 -15.34 -1.21 1.53
CA LEU A 92 -14.35 -1.16 0.44
C LEU A 92 -13.04 -0.49 0.87
N SER A 93 -13.09 0.51 1.76
CA SER A 93 -11.91 1.20 2.27
C SER A 93 -11.10 0.28 3.19
N GLY A 94 -11.77 -0.45 4.10
CA GLY A 94 -11.15 -1.44 4.97
C GLY A 94 -10.51 -2.59 4.17
N TYR A 95 -11.24 -3.11 3.18
CA TYR A 95 -10.74 -4.11 2.24
C TYR A 95 -9.45 -3.65 1.53
N LYS A 96 -9.47 -2.46 0.93
CA LYS A 96 -8.30 -1.89 0.22
C LYS A 96 -7.12 -1.65 1.17
N LEU A 97 -7.38 -1.18 2.39
CA LEU A 97 -6.32 -0.93 3.37
C LEU A 97 -5.64 -2.24 3.79
N ARG A 98 -6.44 -3.25 4.14
CA ARG A 98 -5.92 -4.56 4.55
C ARG A 98 -5.13 -5.22 3.43
N PHE A 99 -5.68 -5.19 2.20
CA PHE A 99 -5.00 -5.70 1.02
C PHE A 99 -3.61 -5.07 0.82
N ARG A 100 -3.49 -3.75 0.97
CA ARG A 100 -2.21 -3.05 0.83
C ARG A 100 -1.19 -3.49 1.87
N LYS A 101 -1.61 -3.66 3.13
CA LYS A 101 -0.73 -4.11 4.23
C LYS A 101 -0.21 -5.52 3.95
N ASP A 102 -1.12 -6.44 3.61
CA ASP A 102 -0.77 -7.82 3.27
C ASP A 102 0.16 -7.89 2.05
N LEU A 103 -0.11 -7.11 0.99
CA LEU A 103 0.73 -7.05 -0.21
C LEU A 103 2.13 -6.51 0.08
N VAL A 104 2.27 -5.53 0.99
CA VAL A 104 3.57 -5.01 1.43
C VAL A 104 4.34 -6.09 2.20
N ALA A 105 3.66 -6.82 3.09
CA ALA A 105 4.27 -7.91 3.85
C ALA A 105 4.79 -9.03 2.93
N LEU A 106 4.03 -9.39 1.89
CA LEU A 106 4.41 -10.42 0.90
C LEU A 106 5.57 -9.99 0.00
N LYS A 107 5.63 -8.71 -0.37
CA LYS A 107 6.75 -8.17 -1.16
C LYS A 107 8.06 -8.11 -0.38
N ASN A 108 7.99 -8.06 0.95
CA ASN A 108 9.16 -8.01 1.79
C ASN A 108 9.78 -9.41 1.90
N SER A 109 10.96 -9.61 1.32
CA SER A 109 11.66 -10.90 1.38
C SER A 109 12.03 -11.33 2.80
N LYS A 110 12.13 -10.39 3.75
CA LYS A 110 12.53 -10.67 5.14
C LYS A 110 11.44 -11.34 5.97
N THR A 111 10.18 -11.31 5.53
CA THR A 111 9.06 -11.90 6.28
C THR A 111 8.88 -13.39 5.99
N GLY A 112 9.36 -13.89 4.84
CA GLY A 112 9.20 -15.29 4.44
C GLY A 112 7.78 -15.71 4.01
N PHE A 113 6.75 -14.87 4.19
CA PHE A 113 5.36 -15.26 3.92
C PHE A 113 5.09 -15.76 2.50
N THR A 114 5.72 -15.15 1.49
CA THR A 114 5.57 -15.57 0.10
C THR A 114 6.10 -16.99 -0.14
N HIS A 115 7.26 -17.30 0.46
CA HIS A 115 7.83 -18.64 0.42
C HIS A 115 6.89 -19.63 1.12
N ASP A 116 6.45 -19.32 2.34
CA ASP A 116 5.62 -20.23 3.15
C ASP A 116 4.26 -20.52 2.50
N LEU A 117 3.66 -19.54 1.83
CA LEU A 117 2.42 -19.71 1.07
C LEU A 117 2.63 -20.58 -0.19
N LEU A 118 3.74 -20.41 -0.91
CA LEU A 118 4.03 -21.17 -2.13
C LEU A 118 4.45 -22.62 -1.86
N PHE A 119 5.16 -22.87 -0.76
CA PHE A 119 5.49 -24.20 -0.28
C PHE A 119 4.31 -24.89 0.43
N GLY A 120 3.26 -24.15 0.78
CA GLY A 120 2.10 -24.68 1.50
C GLY A 120 2.36 -24.95 2.98
N VAL A 121 3.46 -24.41 3.53
CA VAL A 121 3.74 -24.42 4.98
C VAL A 121 2.70 -23.57 5.71
N MET A 122 2.30 -22.45 5.11
CA MET A 122 1.25 -21.57 5.62
C MET A 122 0.01 -21.65 4.73
N LYS A 123 -1.16 -21.81 5.37
CA LYS A 123 -2.44 -21.70 4.67
C LYS A 123 -2.83 -20.24 4.51
N VAL A 124 -3.53 -19.94 3.42
CA VAL A 124 -4.05 -18.60 3.13
C VAL A 124 -5.01 -18.11 4.24
N GLU A 125 -5.76 -19.05 4.84
CA GLU A 125 -6.68 -18.78 5.96
C GLU A 125 -5.95 -18.21 7.18
N ASP A 126 -4.78 -18.76 7.48
CA ASP A 126 -3.98 -18.35 8.63
C ASP A 126 -3.32 -17.00 8.37
N PHE A 127 -2.86 -16.78 7.13
CA PHE A 127 -2.28 -15.49 6.72
C PHE A 127 -3.27 -14.32 6.87
N ILE A 128 -4.54 -14.50 6.50
CA ILE A 128 -5.56 -13.43 6.60
C ILE A 128 -5.95 -13.13 8.06
N LYS A 129 -5.75 -14.09 8.96
CA LYS A 129 -6.00 -13.93 10.40
C LYS A 129 -4.88 -13.18 11.12
N LEU A 130 -3.69 -13.08 10.52
CA LEU A 130 -2.57 -12.38 11.13
C LEU A 130 -2.94 -10.94 11.48
N GLU A 131 -2.54 -10.49 12.67
CA GLU A 131 -2.67 -9.08 13.04
C GLU A 131 -1.58 -8.25 12.37
N GLU A 132 -1.76 -6.93 12.35
CA GLU A 132 -0.80 -6.02 11.68
C GLU A 132 0.59 -6.09 12.30
N ARG A 133 0.66 -6.29 13.62
CA ARG A 133 1.91 -6.53 14.36
C ARG A 133 2.65 -7.77 13.86
N ASP A 134 1.91 -8.74 13.32
CA ASP A 134 2.45 -10.02 12.91
C ASP A 134 2.94 -10.06 11.46
N LEU A 135 2.54 -9.07 10.66
CA LEU A 135 2.97 -8.88 9.27
C LEU A 135 4.39 -8.27 9.14
N VAL A 136 5.01 -7.94 10.28
CA VAL A 136 6.34 -7.31 10.36
C VAL A 136 7.43 -8.38 10.47
N PRO A 137 8.60 -8.21 9.81
CA PRO A 137 9.71 -9.17 9.92
C PRO A 137 10.11 -9.42 11.37
N GLN A 138 10.50 -10.66 11.70
CA GLN A 138 10.94 -11.06 13.04
C GLN A 138 12.02 -10.12 13.62
N ILE A 139 13.00 -9.76 12.78
CA ILE A 139 14.10 -8.84 13.14
C ILE A 139 13.57 -7.47 13.59
N GLN A 140 12.53 -6.97 12.91
CA GLN A 140 11.94 -5.68 13.24
C GLN A 140 11.06 -5.78 14.49
N LYS A 141 10.37 -6.91 14.72
CA LYS A 141 9.68 -7.17 16.00
C LYS A 141 10.65 -7.12 17.19
N GLU A 142 11.85 -7.66 17.03
CA GLU A 142 12.89 -7.62 18.07
C GLU A 142 13.42 -6.20 18.33
N GLN A 143 13.58 -5.40 17.28
CA GLN A 143 13.97 -4.00 17.40
C GLN A 143 12.89 -3.18 18.10
N ASP A 144 11.62 -3.36 17.71
CA ASP A 144 10.48 -2.67 18.32
C ASP A 144 10.33 -3.08 19.80
N LYS A 145 10.57 -4.35 20.13
CA LYS A 145 10.58 -4.82 21.53
C LYS A 145 11.71 -4.18 22.33
N LYS A 146 12.92 -4.07 21.77
CA LYS A 146 14.04 -3.40 22.44
C LYS A 146 13.76 -1.91 22.66
N LEU A 147 13.24 -1.21 21.65
CA LEU A 147 12.84 0.19 21.78
C LEU A 147 11.76 0.36 22.85
N LEU A 148 10.76 -0.53 22.90
CA LEU A 148 9.74 -0.51 23.94
C LEU A 148 10.33 -0.74 25.34
N GLU A 149 11.23 -1.71 25.49
CA GLU A 149 11.94 -1.97 26.75
C GLU A 149 12.79 -0.78 27.18
N ASP A 150 13.46 -0.11 26.24
CA ASP A 150 14.26 1.08 26.52
C ASP A 150 13.37 2.29 26.86
N GLU A 151 12.23 2.47 26.19
CA GLU A 151 11.23 3.46 26.56
C GLU A 151 10.64 3.21 27.95
N LEU A 152 10.34 1.95 28.28
CA LEU A 152 9.85 1.56 29.60
C LEU A 152 10.90 1.84 30.67
N LYS A 153 12.17 1.47 30.43
CA LYS A 153 13.29 1.81 31.33
C LYS A 153 13.46 3.31 31.49
N MET A 154 13.30 4.09 30.41
CA MET A 154 13.39 5.55 30.46
C MET A 154 12.19 6.19 31.18
N LYS A 155 10.99 5.61 31.07
CA LYS A 155 9.79 6.05 31.80
C LYS A 155 9.84 5.67 33.28
N ILE A 156 10.35 4.48 33.60
CA ILE A 156 10.59 4.04 34.98
C ILE A 156 11.75 4.83 35.61
N GLY A 157 12.79 5.13 34.82
CA GLY A 157 13.95 5.93 35.22
C GLY A 157 13.67 7.43 35.32
N LYS A 158 12.59 7.93 34.70
CA LYS A 158 12.06 9.27 34.92
C LYS A 158 11.11 9.28 36.14
N ASN A 159 11.72 9.13 37.31
CA ASN A 159 11.38 9.66 38.63
C ASN A 159 9.93 9.57 39.15
N LEU A 160 9.72 8.75 40.20
CA LEU A 160 9.05 9.31 41.40
C LEU A 160 10.12 10.08 42.19
N PRO A 161 9.90 11.35 42.55
CA PRO A 161 10.78 12.04 43.47
C PRO A 161 10.75 11.29 44.81
N SER A 162 11.91 10.86 45.30
CA SER A 162 12.02 10.12 46.56
C SER A 162 11.73 10.98 47.78
N ASP A 163 11.71 12.31 47.62
CA ASP A 163 11.50 13.26 48.69
C ASP A 163 10.89 14.57 48.15
N ILE A 164 9.96 15.16 48.92
CA ILE A 164 9.18 16.37 48.55
C ILE A 164 10.11 17.56 48.26
N ASN A 165 11.30 17.58 48.87
CA ASN A 165 12.30 18.64 48.74
C ASN A 165 13.07 18.63 47.42
N GLN A 166 12.97 17.57 46.61
CA GLN A 166 13.59 17.49 45.29
C GLN A 166 12.73 18.14 44.18
N ILE A 167 11.48 18.45 44.49
CA ILE A 167 10.66 19.33 43.67
C ILE A 167 11.21 20.73 43.90
N LYS A 168 12.16 21.15 43.04
CA LYS A 168 12.51 22.56 42.96
C LYS A 168 11.21 23.30 42.68
N ASN A 169 10.76 24.09 43.65
CA ASN A 169 9.78 25.15 43.45
C ASN A 169 10.36 26.09 42.39
N ASN A 170 10.16 25.76 41.11
CA ASN A 170 10.08 26.79 40.11
C ASN A 170 8.90 27.64 40.53
N LYS A 171 9.21 28.77 41.18
CA LYS A 171 8.45 30.00 41.02
C LYS A 171 8.38 30.31 39.52
N VAL A 172 7.55 29.57 38.79
CA VAL A 172 6.74 30.14 37.75
C VAL A 172 5.35 30.05 38.34
N PHE A 173 4.94 31.19 38.87
CA PHE A 173 3.56 31.54 39.06
C PHE A 173 2.82 31.15 37.77
N VAL A 174 2.23 29.95 37.71
CA VAL A 174 1.23 29.63 36.70
C VAL A 174 -0.03 30.33 37.21
N GLY A 175 -0.01 31.66 37.09
CA GLY A 175 -1.21 32.45 37.15
C GLY A 175 -2.09 31.96 36.02
N GLU A 176 -3.21 31.38 36.40
CA GLU A 176 -4.38 31.22 35.57
C GLU A 176 -4.59 32.48 34.72
N LYS A 177 -4.21 32.42 33.43
CA LYS A 177 -4.92 33.17 32.39
C LYS A 177 -6.00 32.26 31.82
N TRP A 178 -6.95 31.89 32.68
CA TRP A 178 -8.30 31.63 32.22
C TRP A 178 -8.87 32.99 31.78
N GLY A 179 -8.93 33.20 30.46
CA GLY A 179 -9.52 34.39 29.84
C GLY A 179 -8.52 35.52 29.63
N VAL A 180 -8.06 35.71 28.39
CA VAL A 180 -8.45 36.82 27.49
C VAL A 180 -7.76 36.54 26.16
N SER A 181 -8.54 36.15 25.15
CA SER A 181 -8.11 36.08 23.75
C SER A 181 -7.92 37.49 23.20
N GLU A 182 -6.68 37.95 23.10
CA GLU A 182 -6.31 39.29 22.62
C GLU A 182 -6.30 39.40 21.09
N SER A 183 -7.24 38.75 20.40
CA SER A 183 -7.34 38.84 18.92
C SER A 183 -8.77 38.74 18.37
N ALA A 184 -9.80 38.90 19.20
CA ALA A 184 -11.20 38.81 18.75
C ALA A 184 -12.11 39.99 19.14
N ALA A 185 -11.60 41.06 19.75
CA ALA A 185 -12.44 42.20 20.09
C ALA A 185 -11.65 43.52 20.06
N LYS A 186 -11.52 44.10 18.87
CA LYS A 186 -11.54 45.55 18.65
C LYS A 186 -11.75 45.81 17.16
N ILE A 187 -12.97 45.50 16.74
CA ILE A 187 -13.65 46.22 15.67
C ILE A 187 -14.16 47.50 16.34
N ASP A 188 -13.78 48.64 15.77
CA ASP A 188 -14.17 50.05 16.00
C ASP A 188 -15.60 50.27 16.54
N PRO A 189 -15.88 51.30 17.38
CA PRO A 189 -16.01 52.67 16.84
C PRO A 189 -15.76 53.84 17.84
N ASP A 190 -14.97 54.85 17.44
CA ASP A 190 -15.05 56.30 17.79
C ASP A 190 -13.71 56.90 17.34
N PHE A 191 -13.53 57.34 16.09
CA PHE A 191 -14.00 58.64 15.57
C PHE A 191 -14.13 59.75 16.63
N ASP A 192 -13.18 60.69 16.52
CA ASP A 192 -13.19 62.11 16.89
C ASP A 192 -12.44 62.61 18.15
N VAL A 193 -11.60 63.61 17.85
CA VAL A 193 -10.99 64.69 18.66
C VAL A 193 -9.77 64.27 19.50
N GLU A 194 -8.54 64.75 19.28
CA GLU A 194 -8.03 66.07 18.87
C GLU A 194 -6.66 65.95 18.17
#